data_AF-A0A838U8R5-F1
#
_entry.id   AF-A0A838U8R5-F1
#
_cell.length_a   1.000
_cell.length_b   1.000
_cell.length_c   1.000
_cell.angle_alpha   90.00
_cell.angle_beta   90.00
_cell.angle_gamma   90.00
#
_symmetry.space_group_name_H-M   'P 1'
#
loop_
_entity.id
_entity.type
_entity.pdbx_description
1 polymer ?
#
loop_
_entity_poly.entity_id
_entity_poly.type
_entity_poly.pdbx_seq_one_letter_code
_entity_poly.pdbx_strand_id
1 'polypeptide(L)'
;MSSRIKIIVAVLVVAVLLGAAYLLLFNNNNTNAAVTVEGGATSAAEVTFLNLSSQLQPISFDTTIFTDPRFMALVDIHTAILPETSGRKDPFAPI
;
A
#
# COMPACT_ATOMS: atom_id res chain seq x y z
N MET A 1 -33.43 -27.69 -34.51
CA MET A 1 -32.02 -27.36 -34.17
C MET A 1 -31.28 -28.65 -33.85
N SER A 2 -30.27 -29.02 -34.64
CA SER A 2 -29.57 -30.31 -34.46
C SER A 2 -28.86 -30.36 -33.11
N SER A 3 -28.75 -31.55 -32.50
CA SER A 3 -28.12 -31.70 -31.17
C SER A 3 -26.70 -31.16 -31.11
N ARG A 4 -25.97 -31.18 -32.22
CA ARG A 4 -24.60 -30.62 -32.33
C ARG A 4 -24.58 -29.11 -32.14
N ILE A 5 -25.54 -28.41 -32.73
CA ILE A 5 -25.67 -26.95 -32.60
C ILE A 5 -26.05 -26.58 -31.15
N LYS A 6 -26.92 -27.36 -30.49
CA LYS A 6 -27.26 -27.13 -29.08
C LYS A 6 -26.04 -27.28 -28.15
N ILE A 7 -25.19 -28.27 -28.41
CA ILE A 7 -23.95 -28.49 -27.65
C ILE A 7 -22.98 -27.32 -27.85
N ILE A 8 -22.78 -26.86 -29.09
CA ILE A 8 -21.90 -25.73 -29.38
C ILE A 8 -22.39 -24.45 -28.69
N VAL A 9 -23.70 -24.18 -28.72
CA VAL A 9 -24.27 -23.02 -28.01
C VAL A 9 -24.09 -23.16 -26.49
N ALA A 10 -24.31 -24.34 -25.91
CA ALA A 10 -24.11 -24.56 -24.48
C ALA A 10 -22.65 -24.30 -24.05
N VAL A 11 -21.67 -24.78 -24.83
CA VAL A 11 -20.24 -24.56 -24.55
C VAL A 11 -19.88 -23.07 -24.63
N LEU A 12 -20.39 -22.35 -25.63
CA LEU A 12 -20.16 -20.90 -25.75
C LEU A 12 -20.74 -20.13 -24.57
N VAL A 13 -21.95 -20.46 -24.13
CA VAL A 13 -22.57 -19.81 -22.96
C VAL A 13 -21.72 -20.05 -21.71
N VAL A 14 -21.25 -21.28 -21.49
CA VAL A 14 -20.39 -21.61 -20.35
C VAL A 14 -19.06 -20.86 -20.43
N ALA A 15 -18.44 -20.78 -21.61
CA ALA A 15 -17.18 -20.05 -21.78
C ALA A 15 -17.32 -18.55 -21.48
N VAL A 16 -18.42 -17.92 -21.91
CA VAL A 16 -18.71 -16.51 -21.62
C VAL A 16 -18.94 -16.30 -20.11
N LEU A 17 -19.69 -17.19 -19.47
CA LEU A 17 -19.95 -17.11 -18.02
C LEU A 17 -18.67 -17.26 -17.20
N LEU A 18 -17.79 -18.20 -17.58
CA LEU A 18 -16.49 -18.37 -16.93
C LEU A 18 -15.57 -17.18 -17.15
N GLY A 19 -15.54 -16.59 -18.36
CA GLY A 19 -14.78 -15.38 -18.65
C GLY A 19 -15.27 -14.17 -17.84
N ALA A 20 -16.60 -14.00 -17.74
CA ALA A 20 -17.20 -12.95 -16.91
C ALA A 20 -16.90 -13.16 -15.42
N ALA A 21 -17.01 -14.39 -14.92
CA ALA A 21 -16.66 -14.72 -13.53
C ALA A 21 -15.17 -14.47 -13.25
N TYR A 22 -14.28 -14.81 -14.17
CA TYR A 22 -12.85 -14.53 -14.05
C TYR A 22 -12.57 -13.02 -13.96
N LEU A 23 -13.18 -12.22 -14.84
CA LEU A 23 -13.04 -10.77 -14.77
C LEU A 23 -13.62 -10.20 -13.47
N LEU A 24 -14.76 -10.69 -12.99
CA LEU A 24 -15.33 -10.19 -11.72
C LEU A 24 -14.50 -10.56 -10.49
N LEU A 25 -13.89 -11.76 -10.48
CA LEU A 25 -13.14 -12.25 -9.32
C LEU A 25 -11.67 -11.81 -9.31
N PHE A 26 -11.07 -11.57 -10.47
CA PHE A 26 -9.63 -11.32 -10.60
C PHE A 26 -9.27 -9.97 -11.22
N ASN A 27 -10.25 -9.13 -11.61
CA ASN A 27 -10.00 -7.73 -11.95
C ASN A 27 -9.78 -6.89 -10.68
N ASN A 28 -8.70 -7.21 -9.97
CA ASN A 28 -8.20 -6.43 -8.84
C ASN A 28 -7.51 -5.16 -9.36
N ASN A 29 -8.30 -4.21 -9.85
CA ASN A 29 -7.87 -2.81 -9.99
C ASN A 29 -7.87 -2.11 -8.62
N ASN A 30 -7.34 -2.79 -7.59
CA ASN A 30 -7.18 -2.23 -6.26
C ASN A 30 -5.98 -1.28 -6.26
N THR A 31 -6.10 -0.17 -6.98
CA THR A 31 -5.45 1.06 -6.55
C THR A 31 -6.22 1.51 -5.32
N ASN A 32 -5.86 0.98 -4.15
CA ASN A 32 -6.41 1.44 -2.87
C ASN A 32 -6.36 2.97 -2.88
N ALA A 33 -7.52 3.60 -2.97
CA ALA A 33 -7.59 5.05 -3.02
C ALA A 33 -6.95 5.59 -1.73
N ALA A 34 -6.09 6.60 -1.84
CA ALA A 34 -5.39 7.17 -0.70
C ALA A 34 -6.36 7.72 0.38
N VAL A 35 -7.63 7.97 0.01
CA VAL A 35 -8.71 8.40 0.89
C VAL A 35 -10.00 7.65 0.54
N THR A 36 -10.65 7.06 1.54
CA THR A 36 -12.01 6.52 1.47
C THR A 36 -13.01 7.57 1.92
N VAL A 37 -13.98 7.89 1.07
CA VAL A 37 -15.00 8.92 1.32
C VAL A 37 -16.24 8.26 1.95
N GLU A 38 -16.48 8.46 3.25
CA GLU A 38 -17.70 8.02 3.94
C GLU A 38 -18.84 9.07 3.89
N GLY A 39 -19.13 9.58 2.69
CA GLY A 39 -20.20 10.57 2.46
C GLY A 39 -19.83 11.63 1.43
N GLY A 40 -20.81 12.13 0.66
CA GLY A 40 -20.56 13.13 -0.39
C GLY A 40 -19.96 14.43 0.16
N ALA A 41 -19.01 15.02 -0.57
CA ALA A 41 -18.32 16.24 -0.16
C ALA A 41 -19.32 17.38 0.13
N THR A 42 -19.20 17.96 1.32
CA THR A 42 -20.14 18.95 1.89
C THR A 42 -19.74 20.39 1.60
N SER A 43 -18.50 20.62 1.12
CA SER A 43 -17.98 21.95 0.81
C SER A 43 -17.06 21.95 -0.42
N ALA A 44 -16.91 23.12 -1.05
CA ALA A 44 -16.00 23.29 -2.17
C ALA A 44 -14.53 22.98 -1.80
N ALA A 45 -14.11 23.30 -0.58
CA ALA A 45 -12.78 22.99 -0.08
C ALA A 45 -12.54 21.48 0.04
N GLU A 46 -13.55 20.72 0.48
CA GLU A 46 -13.50 19.27 0.57
C GLU A 46 -13.37 18.61 -0.81
N VAL A 47 -14.11 19.12 -1.81
CA VAL A 47 -13.98 18.66 -3.21
C VAL A 47 -12.56 18.91 -3.75
N THR A 48 -11.98 20.09 -3.49
CA THR A 48 -10.61 20.41 -3.90
C THR A 48 -9.59 19.49 -3.23
N PHE A 49 -9.77 19.19 -1.94
CA PHE A 49 -8.89 18.29 -1.20
C PHE A 49 -8.97 16.85 -1.73
N LEU A 50 -10.17 16.31 -1.94
CA LEU A 50 -10.36 14.97 -2.49
C LEU A 50 -9.77 14.84 -3.90
N ASN A 51 -9.93 15.88 -4.73
CA ASN A 51 -9.32 15.93 -6.07
C ASN A 51 -7.79 15.99 -6.03
N LEU A 52 -7.20 16.67 -5.03
CA LEU A 52 -5.75 16.68 -4.87
C LEU A 52 -5.25 15.33 -4.36
N SER A 53 -5.95 14.74 -3.39
CA SER A 53 -5.59 13.44 -2.83
C SER A 53 -5.71 12.31 -3.84
N SER A 54 -6.63 12.40 -4.81
CA SER A 54 -6.76 11.39 -5.87
C SER A 54 -5.65 11.50 -6.93
N GLN A 55 -5.01 12.67 -7.04
CA GLN A 55 -3.83 12.88 -7.90
C GLN A 55 -2.53 12.39 -7.24
N LEU A 56 -2.53 12.16 -5.93
CA LEU A 56 -1.40 11.55 -5.25
C LEU A 56 -1.36 10.06 -5.63
N GLN A 57 -0.42 9.73 -6.49
CA GLN A 57 -0.12 8.35 -6.84
C GLN A 57 0.30 7.60 -5.57
N PRO A 58 -0.14 6.34 -5.36
CA PRO A 58 0.29 5.56 -4.21
C PRO A 58 1.82 5.48 -4.20
N ILE A 59 2.44 6.15 -3.24
CA ILE A 59 3.87 6.00 -3.00
C ILE A 59 4.07 4.62 -2.35
N SER A 60 4.74 3.73 -3.05
CA SER A 60 5.19 2.47 -2.49
C SER A 60 6.68 2.57 -2.21
N PHE A 61 7.10 2.10 -1.03
CA PHE A 61 8.51 2.01 -0.72
C PHE A 61 9.05 0.72 -1.33
N ASP A 62 10.11 0.84 -2.13
CA ASP A 62 10.90 -0.31 -2.54
C ASP A 62 11.68 -0.83 -1.34
N THR A 63 11.30 -2.02 -0.86
CA THR A 63 11.91 -2.68 0.29
C THR A 63 12.95 -3.72 -0.11
N THR A 64 13.25 -3.87 -1.41
CA THR A 64 14.23 -4.85 -1.92
C THR A 64 15.63 -4.59 -1.40
N ILE A 65 15.95 -3.33 -1.06
CA ILE A 65 17.24 -3.00 -0.46
C ILE A 65 17.48 -3.74 0.88
N PHE A 66 16.43 -4.03 1.65
CA PHE A 66 16.55 -4.71 2.94
C PHE A 66 16.86 -6.21 2.81
N THR A 67 16.71 -6.79 1.62
CA THR A 67 17.08 -8.18 1.33
C THR A 67 18.39 -8.29 0.53
N ASP A 68 19.00 -7.16 0.15
CA ASP A 68 20.27 -7.14 -0.57
C ASP A 68 21.41 -7.65 0.34
N PRO A 69 22.20 -8.66 -0.07
CA PRO A 69 23.33 -9.15 0.71
C PRO A 69 24.35 -8.05 1.08
N ARG A 70 24.48 -7.01 0.25
CA ARG A 70 25.36 -5.86 0.49
C ARG A 70 24.83 -4.98 1.62
N PHE A 71 23.50 -4.81 1.68
CA PHE A 71 22.85 -4.07 2.77
C PHE A 71 22.93 -4.86 4.07
N MET A 72 22.71 -6.18 4.02
CA MET A 72 22.83 -7.08 5.16
C MET A 72 24.27 -7.19 5.71
N ALA A 73 25.27 -6.93 4.86
CA ALA A 73 26.69 -6.96 5.24
C ALA A 73 27.21 -5.63 5.82
N LEU A 74 26.36 -4.59 5.92
CA LEU A 74 26.77 -3.32 6.52
C LEU A 74 27.09 -3.53 8.00
N VAL A 75 28.30 -3.11 8.38
CA VAL A 75 28.75 -3.11 9.76
C VAL A 75 28.34 -1.80 10.41
N ASP A 76 27.68 -1.91 11.56
CA ASP A 76 27.43 -0.76 12.40
C ASP A 76 28.76 -0.24 12.99
N ILE A 77 29.11 1.01 12.67
CA ILE A 77 30.31 1.70 13.14
C ILE A 77 30.00 2.74 14.23
N HIS A 78 28.78 2.76 14.77
CA HIS A 78 28.42 3.69 15.83
C HIS A 78 29.23 3.40 17.10
N THR A 79 29.67 4.47 17.75
CA THR A 79 30.23 4.39 19.09
C THR A 79 29.07 4.33 20.08
N ALA A 80 29.06 3.32 20.96
CA ALA A 80 28.08 3.24 22.02
C ALA A 80 28.16 4.50 22.90
N ILE A 81 27.04 5.22 23.03
CA ILE A 81 26.93 6.34 23.97
C ILE A 81 26.58 5.73 25.33
N LEU A 82 27.56 5.70 26.23
CA LEU A 82 27.33 5.31 27.62
C LEU A 82 26.60 6.45 28.34
N PRO A 83 25.56 6.15 29.13
CA PRO A 83 24.93 7.14 29.98
C PRO A 83 25.93 7.66 31.02
N GLU A 84 26.14 8.97 31.04
CA GLU A 84 26.87 9.62 32.12
C GLU A 84 26.01 9.72 33.37
N THR A 85 26.61 9.54 34.55
CA THR A 85 25.90 9.80 35.80
C THR A 85 25.48 11.27 35.86
N SER A 86 24.30 11.56 36.40
CA SER A 86 23.88 12.94 36.62
C SER A 86 24.93 13.68 37.46
N GLY A 87 25.33 14.86 36.99
CA GLY A 87 26.29 15.71 37.68
C GLY A 87 25.77 16.22 39.03
N ARG A 88 26.62 16.95 39.75
CA ARG A 88 26.21 17.63 40.99
C ARG A 88 25.04 18.57 40.69
N LYS A 89 24.06 18.61 41.60
CA LYS A 89 22.93 19.54 41.52
C LYS A 89 23.40 21.01 41.41
N ASP A 90 24.47 21.34 42.14
CA ASP A 90 25.18 22.60 42.01
C ASP A 90 26.64 22.31 41.62
N PRO A 91 27.08 22.71 40.41
CA PRO A 91 28.45 22.49 39.97
C PRO A 91 29.49 23.27 40.78
N PHE A 92 29.11 24.32 41.51
CA PHE A 92 30.02 25.23 42.22
C PHE A 92 29.99 25.12 43.75
N ALA A 93 29.17 24.24 44.33
CA ALA A 93 29.14 24.11 45.79
C ALA A 93 30.52 23.70 46.34
N PRO A 94 30.96 24.19 47.52
CA PRO A 94 32.25 23.82 48.11
C PRO A 94 32.39 22.31 48.34
N ILE A 95 33.63 21.83 48.37
CA ILE A 95 34.00 20.43 48.67
C ILE A 95 34.30 20.24 50.15
#